data_AF-A0A0K8PWB9-F1
#
_entry.id   AF-A0A0K8PWB9-F1
#
_cell.length_a   1.000
_cell.length_b   1.000
_cell.length_c   1.000
_cell.angle_alpha   90.00
_cell.angle_beta   90.00
_cell.angle_gamma   90.00
#
_symmetry.space_group_name_H-M   'P 1'
#
loop_
_entity.id
_entity.type
_entity.pdbx_description
1 polymer ?
#
loop_
_entity_poly.entity_id
_entity_poly.type
_entity_poly.pdbx_seq_one_letter_code
_entity_poly.pdbx_strand_id
1 'polypeptide(L)'
;MANAFSERVARLNTQAGKTYQEMAHDCDFKRSVTWWNKVRWNEIENPPEPGLFPYLAKALEVPQRRVAEMVAEQWCGVRPDDTVPERLRTLLSVLREVDEADLSVMIEMAMSMFRKRTIRMERDQLSAELLMAYIEGSEGPLTWEQVRKLRLPEQYAIKNDPSVEVAPDAQAMLDALPDLEEE
;
A
#
# COMPACT_ATOMS: atom_id res chain seq x y z
N MET A 1 -0.57 -22.24 7.47
CA MET A 1 0.90 -22.20 7.43
C MET A 1 1.32 -21.47 6.17
N ALA A 2 2.23 -20.52 6.27
CA ALA A 2 2.75 -19.78 5.12
C ALA A 2 3.75 -20.67 4.36
N ASN A 3 3.61 -20.81 3.04
CA ASN A 3 4.44 -21.70 2.23
C ASN A 3 5.48 -20.90 1.42
N ALA A 4 6.04 -19.84 2.00
CA ALA A 4 6.80 -18.83 1.25
C ALA A 4 7.99 -19.38 0.47
N PHE A 5 8.72 -20.35 1.04
CA PHE A 5 9.85 -20.98 0.37
C PHE A 5 9.37 -21.92 -0.75
N SER A 6 8.39 -22.78 -0.48
CA SER A 6 7.79 -23.69 -1.45
C SER A 6 7.10 -22.97 -2.61
N GLU A 7 6.42 -21.85 -2.34
CA GLU A 7 5.80 -21.01 -3.35
C GLU A 7 6.82 -20.34 -4.26
N ARG A 8 7.98 -19.91 -3.73
CA ARG A 8 9.06 -19.36 -4.55
C ARG A 8 9.61 -20.43 -5.50
N VAL A 9 9.83 -21.65 -5.01
CA VAL A 9 10.24 -22.79 -5.84
C VAL A 9 9.22 -23.09 -6.93
N ALA A 10 7.93 -23.16 -6.56
CA ALA A 10 6.84 -23.40 -7.51
C ALA A 10 6.81 -22.30 -8.59
N ARG A 11 6.92 -21.03 -8.20
CA ARG A 11 6.90 -19.88 -9.11
C ARG A 11 8.03 -19.92 -10.13
N LEU A 12 9.26 -20.18 -9.68
CA LEU A 12 10.40 -20.29 -10.60
C LEU A 12 10.20 -21.45 -11.58
N ASN A 13 9.63 -22.56 -11.12
CA ASN A 13 9.41 -23.72 -11.97
C ASN A 13 8.27 -23.54 -12.99
N THR A 14 7.15 -22.94 -12.59
CA THR A 14 5.98 -22.82 -13.46
C THR A 14 5.94 -21.52 -14.25
N GLN A 15 6.45 -20.41 -13.71
CA GLN A 15 6.35 -19.09 -14.35
C GLN A 15 7.65 -18.64 -15.00
N ALA A 16 8.80 -18.91 -14.37
CA ALA A 16 10.11 -18.54 -14.94
C ALA A 16 10.73 -19.66 -15.80
N GLY A 17 10.08 -20.83 -15.89
CA GLY A 17 10.53 -21.97 -16.70
C GLY A 17 11.74 -22.71 -16.15
N LYS A 18 12.20 -22.39 -14.93
CA LYS A 18 13.40 -22.98 -14.32
C LYS A 18 13.12 -24.41 -13.85
N THR A 19 13.80 -25.38 -14.41
CA THR A 19 13.67 -26.78 -14.04
C THR A 19 14.30 -27.07 -12.67
N TYR A 20 13.85 -28.13 -11.99
CA TYR A 20 14.51 -28.59 -10.75
C TYR A 20 15.95 -29.06 -10.97
N GLN A 21 16.29 -29.46 -12.20
CA GLN A 21 17.66 -29.79 -12.59
C GLN A 21 18.54 -28.53 -12.58
N GLU A 22 18.05 -27.43 -13.16
CA GLU A 22 18.74 -26.13 -13.13
C GLU A 22 18.84 -25.60 -11.70
N MET A 23 17.79 -25.72 -10.88
CA MET A 23 17.87 -25.33 -9.46
C MET A 23 18.88 -26.18 -8.67
N ALA A 24 18.95 -27.50 -8.94
CA ALA A 24 19.93 -28.38 -8.31
C ALA A 24 21.36 -28.06 -8.75
N HIS A 25 21.55 -27.74 -10.04
CA HIS A 25 22.82 -27.30 -10.59
C HIS A 25 23.27 -25.98 -9.96
N ASP A 26 22.39 -24.98 -9.93
CA ASP A 26 22.68 -23.64 -9.40
C ASP A 26 22.91 -23.63 -7.90
N CYS A 27 22.37 -24.62 -7.18
CA CYS A 27 22.57 -24.76 -5.74
C CYS A 27 24.01 -25.19 -5.40
N ASP A 28 24.88 -25.52 -6.37
CA ASP A 28 26.30 -25.91 -6.19
C ASP A 28 26.56 -26.96 -5.05
N PHE A 29 25.51 -27.65 -4.59
CA PHE A 29 25.49 -28.48 -3.37
C PHE A 29 24.53 -29.67 -3.54
N LYS A 30 24.69 -30.69 -2.70
CA LYS A 30 24.02 -32.02 -2.67
C LYS A 30 22.48 -32.04 -2.59
N ARG A 31 21.73 -30.99 -2.95
CA ARG A 31 20.26 -31.07 -3.02
C ARG A 31 19.84 -31.62 -4.37
N SER A 32 19.43 -32.89 -4.36
CA SER A 32 18.95 -33.61 -5.54
C SER A 32 17.69 -32.98 -6.12
N VAL A 33 17.44 -33.25 -7.40
CA VAL A 33 16.18 -32.94 -8.10
C VAL A 33 14.96 -33.39 -7.28
N THR A 34 15.07 -34.56 -6.65
CA THR A 34 14.04 -35.11 -5.77
C THR A 34 13.74 -34.21 -4.57
N TRP A 35 14.76 -33.57 -3.98
CA TRP A 35 14.56 -32.65 -2.87
C TRP A 35 13.75 -31.42 -3.30
N TRP A 36 14.07 -30.82 -4.44
CA TRP A 36 13.30 -29.69 -4.98
C TRP A 36 11.84 -30.03 -5.28
N ASN A 37 11.60 -31.25 -5.79
CA ASN A 37 10.25 -31.75 -5.99
C ASN A 37 9.49 -31.87 -4.66
N LYS A 38 10.13 -32.42 -3.61
CA LYS A 38 9.54 -32.49 -2.26
C LYS A 38 9.25 -31.11 -1.67
N VAL A 39 10.14 -30.15 -1.88
CA VAL A 39 9.92 -28.76 -1.42
C VAL A 39 8.67 -28.18 -2.07
N ARG A 40 8.48 -28.35 -3.38
CA ARG A 40 7.27 -27.86 -4.07
C ARG A 40 5.99 -28.41 -3.44
N TRP A 41 5.98 -29.69 -3.08
CA TRP A 41 4.82 -30.35 -2.47
C TRP A 41 4.73 -30.20 -0.96
N ASN A 42 5.58 -29.35 -0.37
CA ASN A 42 5.65 -29.11 1.08
C ASN A 42 5.90 -30.38 1.91
N GLU A 43 6.67 -31.33 1.36
CA GLU A 43 7.00 -32.62 1.98
C GLU A 43 8.32 -32.56 2.79
N ILE A 44 8.83 -31.36 3.06
CA ILE A 44 10.06 -31.16 3.83
C ILE A 44 9.71 -30.64 5.22
N GLU A 45 9.76 -31.53 6.21
CA GLU A 45 9.40 -31.21 7.60
C GLU A 45 10.45 -30.33 8.29
N ASN A 46 11.73 -30.54 8.00
CA ASN A 46 12.82 -29.82 8.65
C ASN A 46 13.34 -28.66 7.79
N PRO A 47 13.54 -27.47 8.38
CA PRO A 47 14.07 -26.34 7.63
C PRO A 47 15.48 -26.64 7.12
N PRO A 48 15.87 -26.07 5.97
CA PRO A 48 17.26 -26.12 5.54
C PRO A 48 18.17 -25.38 6.53
N GLU A 49 19.37 -25.92 6.77
CA GLU A 49 20.34 -25.31 7.67
C GLU A 49 20.82 -23.93 7.17
N PRO A 50 21.11 -22.96 8.05
CA PRO A 50 21.56 -21.62 7.67
C PRO A 50 22.81 -21.61 6.78
N GLY A 51 23.72 -22.58 6.95
CA GLY A 51 24.90 -22.73 6.10
C GLY A 51 24.57 -23.00 4.63
N LEU A 52 23.35 -23.45 4.33
CA LEU A 52 22.88 -23.69 2.97
C LEU A 52 22.28 -22.44 2.30
N PHE A 53 22.01 -21.37 3.06
CA PHE A 53 21.31 -20.21 2.53
C PHE A 53 22.02 -19.50 1.38
N PRO A 54 23.35 -19.34 1.33
CA PRO A 54 24.04 -18.75 0.18
C PRO A 54 23.78 -19.52 -1.13
N TYR A 55 23.75 -20.84 -1.03
CA TYR A 55 23.53 -21.74 -2.17
C TYR A 55 22.07 -21.71 -2.64
N LEU A 56 21.14 -21.74 -1.69
CA LEU A 56 19.72 -21.61 -1.97
C LEU A 56 19.38 -20.23 -2.55
N ALA A 57 20.09 -19.17 -2.15
CA ALA A 57 19.93 -17.82 -2.67
C ALA A 57 20.22 -17.76 -4.17
N LYS A 58 21.30 -18.44 -4.60
CA LYS A 58 21.65 -18.59 -6.01
C LYS A 58 20.58 -19.36 -6.79
N ALA A 59 20.16 -20.52 -6.29
CA ALA A 59 19.12 -21.33 -6.93
C ALA A 59 17.76 -20.62 -7.04
N LEU A 60 17.38 -19.88 -5.99
CA LEU A 60 16.10 -19.17 -5.87
C LEU A 60 16.12 -17.75 -6.44
N GLU A 61 17.25 -17.27 -6.94
CA GLU A 61 17.43 -15.94 -7.53
C GLU A 61 16.93 -14.83 -6.59
N VAL A 62 17.32 -14.91 -5.32
CA VAL A 62 17.00 -13.90 -4.29
C VAL A 62 18.20 -13.69 -3.38
N PRO A 63 18.31 -12.56 -2.66
CA PRO A 63 19.36 -12.37 -1.66
C PRO A 63 19.33 -13.44 -0.56
N GLN A 64 20.49 -13.77 0.02
CA GLN A 64 20.59 -14.73 1.14
C GLN A 64 19.69 -14.37 2.32
N ARG A 65 19.59 -13.08 2.65
CA ARG A 65 18.66 -12.57 3.66
C ARG A 65 17.23 -13.04 3.37
N ARG A 66 16.77 -12.91 2.12
CA ARG A 66 15.42 -13.30 1.72
C ARG A 66 15.17 -14.80 1.87
N VAL A 67 16.19 -15.64 1.67
CA VAL A 67 16.11 -17.08 1.95
C VAL A 67 15.84 -17.33 3.43
N ALA A 68 16.58 -16.68 4.32
CA ALA A 68 16.38 -16.81 5.76
C ALA A 68 14.97 -16.40 6.19
N GLU A 69 14.44 -15.31 5.61
CA GLU A 69 13.08 -14.84 5.87
C GLU A 69 12.03 -15.87 5.42
N MET A 70 12.17 -16.42 4.21
CA MET A 70 11.23 -17.44 3.70
C MET A 70 11.28 -18.72 4.53
N VAL A 71 12.46 -19.11 5.02
CA VAL A 71 12.62 -20.27 5.90
C VAL A 71 11.98 -20.01 7.28
N ALA A 72 12.24 -18.85 7.88
CA ALA A 72 11.64 -18.46 9.16
C ALA A 72 10.10 -18.37 9.05
N GLU A 73 9.60 -17.86 7.93
CA GLU A 73 8.17 -17.75 7.68
C GLU A 73 7.50 -19.12 7.55
N GLN A 74 8.10 -20.04 6.79
CA GLN A 74 7.49 -21.34 6.50
C GLN A 74 7.62 -22.35 7.64
N TRP A 75 8.79 -22.45 8.27
CA TRP A 75 9.04 -23.46 9.31
C TRP A 75 8.87 -22.93 10.73
N CYS A 76 9.08 -21.62 10.96
CA CYS A 76 8.97 -21.04 12.30
C CYS A 76 7.71 -20.18 12.47
N GLY A 77 6.98 -19.88 11.39
CA GLY A 77 5.80 -19.01 11.43
C GLY A 77 6.12 -17.54 11.73
N VAL A 78 7.39 -17.12 11.61
CA VAL A 78 7.84 -15.76 11.94
C VAL A 78 8.17 -14.99 10.66
N ARG A 79 7.60 -13.80 10.49
CA ARG A 79 7.97 -12.84 9.44
C ARG A 79 8.70 -11.64 10.05
N PRO A 80 9.71 -11.07 9.38
CA PRO A 80 10.38 -9.87 9.86
C PRO A 80 9.51 -8.61 9.59
N ASP A 81 9.50 -7.70 10.57
CA ASP A 81 8.67 -6.47 10.57
C ASP A 81 9.08 -5.44 9.52
N ASP A 82 10.29 -5.56 8.99
CA ASP A 82 10.87 -4.65 8.01
C ASP A 82 10.24 -4.77 6.61
N THR A 83 9.47 -5.83 6.35
CA THR A 83 8.61 -5.97 5.17
C THR A 83 7.42 -5.01 5.16
N VAL A 84 7.08 -4.42 6.30
CA VAL A 84 6.08 -3.36 6.41
C VAL A 84 6.76 -1.99 6.23
N PRO A 85 6.20 -1.09 5.39
CA PRO A 85 6.73 0.26 5.21
C PRO A 85 6.98 0.94 6.55
N GLU A 86 8.07 1.69 6.67
CA GLU A 86 8.52 2.28 7.94
C GLU A 86 7.43 3.07 8.67
N ARG A 87 6.66 3.88 7.93
CA ARG A 87 5.51 4.65 8.42
C ARG A 87 4.39 3.80 9.06
N LEU A 88 4.36 2.50 8.80
CA LEU A 88 3.35 1.56 9.32
C LEU A 88 3.91 0.64 10.43
N ARG A 89 5.21 0.71 10.75
CA ARG A 89 5.82 -0.16 11.77
C ARG A 89 5.25 0.08 13.18
N THR A 90 4.91 1.33 13.51
CA THR A 90 4.25 1.67 14.78
C THR A 90 2.84 1.06 14.89
N LEU A 91 2.14 0.91 13.76
CA LEU A 91 0.83 0.21 13.76
C LEU A 91 1.02 -1.29 13.97
N LEU A 92 2.08 -1.87 13.39
CA LEU A 92 2.44 -3.27 13.59
C LEU A 92 2.65 -3.61 15.07
N SER A 93 3.32 -2.72 15.84
CA SER A 93 3.52 -2.96 17.27
C SER A 93 2.21 -2.96 18.06
N VAL A 94 1.25 -2.10 17.69
CA VAL A 94 -0.08 -2.07 18.32
C VAL A 94 -0.90 -3.32 17.94
N LEU A 95 -0.83 -3.74 16.67
CA LEU A 95 -1.60 -4.88 16.16
C LEU A 95 -1.12 -6.24 16.69
N ARG A 96 0.10 -6.34 17.23
CA ARG A 96 0.64 -7.58 17.82
C ARG A 96 -0.11 -8.05 19.06
N GLU A 97 -0.71 -7.12 19.79
CA GLU A 97 -1.42 -7.41 21.04
C GLU A 97 -2.94 -7.56 20.84
N VAL A 98 -3.41 -7.46 19.60
CA VAL A 98 -4.83 -7.59 19.26
C VAL A 98 -5.24 -9.06 19.28
N ASP A 99 -6.33 -9.35 19.99
CA ASP A 99 -6.94 -10.68 20.01
C ASP A 99 -7.50 -11.06 18.63
N GLU A 100 -7.47 -12.34 18.29
CA GLU A 100 -8.04 -12.86 17.04
C GLU A 100 -9.53 -12.51 16.91
N ALA A 101 -10.28 -12.46 18.02
CA ALA A 101 -11.68 -12.07 18.03
C ALA A 101 -11.91 -10.63 17.49
N ASP A 102 -10.97 -9.73 17.75
CA ASP A 102 -11.05 -8.31 17.39
C ASP A 102 -10.46 -8.01 16.00
N LEU A 103 -9.78 -8.97 15.39
CA LEU A 103 -9.12 -8.80 14.09
C LEU A 103 -10.11 -8.37 12.99
N SER A 104 -11.31 -8.94 12.99
CA SER A 104 -12.37 -8.61 12.03
C SER A 104 -12.77 -7.14 12.11
N VAL A 105 -12.96 -6.61 13.32
CA VAL A 105 -13.31 -5.22 13.59
C VAL A 105 -12.20 -4.27 13.14
N MET A 106 -10.93 -4.63 13.38
CA MET A 106 -9.77 -3.83 12.95
C MET A 106 -9.69 -3.71 11.43
N ILE A 107 -9.95 -4.80 10.71
CA ILE A 107 -9.99 -4.81 9.24
C ILE A 107 -11.14 -3.93 8.74
N GLU A 108 -12.34 -4.06 9.30
CA GLU A 108 -13.50 -3.24 8.94
C GLU A 108 -13.27 -1.75 9.18
N MET A 109 -12.61 -1.40 10.29
CA MET A 109 -12.26 -0.03 10.61
C MET A 109 -11.27 0.55 9.58
N ALA A 110 -10.21 -0.19 9.24
CA ALA A 110 -9.24 0.23 8.24
C ALA A 110 -9.90 0.44 6.87
N MET A 111 -10.77 -0.50 6.46
CA MET A 111 -11.54 -0.40 5.21
C MET A 111 -12.51 0.79 5.22
N SER A 112 -13.15 1.06 6.36
CA SER A 112 -14.07 2.20 6.50
C SER A 112 -13.32 3.53 6.41
N MET A 113 -12.14 3.64 7.01
CA MET A 113 -11.29 4.84 6.90
C MET A 113 -10.81 5.05 5.46
N PHE A 114 -10.43 3.97 4.78
CA PHE A 114 -10.07 4.01 3.36
C PHE A 114 -11.24 4.49 2.49
N ARG A 115 -12.43 3.88 2.62
CA ARG A 115 -13.64 4.29 1.88
C ARG A 115 -14.00 5.74 2.16
N LYS A 116 -13.95 6.18 3.42
CA LYS A 116 -14.21 7.57 3.81
C LYS A 116 -13.21 8.54 3.18
N ARG A 117 -11.96 8.12 2.97
CA ARG A 117 -10.97 8.93 2.23
C ARG A 117 -11.33 9.00 0.75
N THR A 118 -11.63 7.87 0.11
CA THR A 118 -12.03 7.84 -1.32
C THR A 118 -13.26 8.70 -1.59
N ILE A 119 -14.32 8.54 -0.79
CA ILE A 119 -15.54 9.34 -0.92
C ILE A 119 -15.24 10.84 -0.73
N ARG A 120 -14.34 11.20 0.19
CA ARG A 120 -13.91 12.60 0.35
C ARG A 120 -13.21 13.11 -0.91
N MET A 121 -12.30 12.34 -1.50
CA MET A 121 -11.61 12.71 -2.73
C MET A 121 -12.58 12.87 -3.91
N GLU A 122 -13.51 11.93 -4.10
CA GLU A 122 -14.54 12.01 -5.15
C GLU A 122 -15.45 13.23 -4.94
N ARG A 123 -15.88 13.47 -3.71
CA ARG A 123 -16.67 14.66 -3.35
C ARG A 123 -15.91 15.95 -3.67
N ASP A 124 -14.62 16.01 -3.38
CA ASP A 124 -13.79 17.20 -3.61
C ASP A 124 -13.53 17.41 -5.10
N GLN A 125 -13.39 16.33 -5.87
CA GLN A 125 -13.34 16.39 -7.33
C GLN A 125 -14.66 16.91 -7.92
N LEU A 126 -15.79 16.32 -7.56
CA LEU A 126 -17.11 16.75 -8.05
C LEU A 126 -17.43 18.20 -7.62
N SER A 127 -16.99 18.59 -6.44
CA SER A 127 -17.06 19.97 -5.93
C SER A 127 -16.33 20.94 -6.86
N ALA A 128 -15.09 20.61 -7.24
CA ALA A 128 -14.30 21.44 -8.15
C ALA A 128 -14.93 21.49 -9.56
N GLU A 129 -15.40 20.36 -10.09
CA GLU A 129 -16.08 20.31 -11.39
C GLU A 129 -17.36 21.16 -11.42
N LEU A 130 -18.19 21.07 -10.37
CA LEU A 130 -19.39 21.90 -10.23
C LEU A 130 -19.07 23.38 -10.07
N LEU A 131 -18.00 23.71 -9.33
CA LEU A 131 -17.55 25.10 -9.20
C LEU A 131 -17.12 25.68 -10.54
N MET A 132 -16.33 24.95 -11.33
CA MET A 132 -15.92 25.38 -12.66
C MET A 132 -17.11 25.58 -13.59
N ALA A 133 -18.04 24.62 -13.64
CA ALA A 133 -19.26 24.75 -14.43
C ALA A 133 -20.13 25.94 -13.98
N TYR A 134 -20.15 26.23 -12.68
CA TYR A 134 -20.87 27.37 -12.13
C TYR A 134 -20.25 28.71 -12.55
N ILE A 135 -18.92 28.80 -12.55
CA ILE A 135 -18.17 29.99 -12.98
C ILE A 135 -18.35 30.20 -14.50
N GLU A 136 -18.14 29.16 -15.31
CA GLU A 136 -18.29 29.22 -16.76
C GLU A 136 -19.71 29.59 -17.21
N GLY A 137 -20.73 29.15 -16.46
CA GLY A 137 -22.13 29.48 -16.72
C GLY A 137 -22.58 30.83 -16.13
N SER A 138 -21.75 31.50 -15.34
CA SER A 138 -22.08 32.80 -14.76
C SER A 138 -21.74 33.94 -15.71
N GLU A 139 -22.71 34.82 -15.98
CA GLU A 139 -22.46 36.05 -16.74
C GLU A 139 -21.92 37.14 -15.79
N GLY A 140 -20.61 37.37 -15.83
CA GLY A 140 -19.93 38.42 -15.07
C GLY A 140 -19.33 37.95 -13.74
N PRO A 141 -18.84 38.89 -12.90
CA PRO A 141 -18.12 38.56 -11.68
C PRO A 141 -19.02 37.87 -10.65
N LEU A 142 -18.46 36.91 -9.92
CA LEU A 142 -19.16 36.21 -8.84
C LEU A 142 -19.59 37.19 -7.75
N THR A 143 -20.89 37.23 -7.47
CA THR A 143 -21.47 38.07 -6.43
C THR A 143 -21.32 37.46 -5.04
N TRP A 144 -21.46 38.29 -4.00
CA TRP A 144 -21.33 37.86 -2.61
C TRP A 144 -22.29 36.71 -2.25
N GLU A 145 -23.53 36.76 -2.74
CA GLU A 145 -24.52 35.70 -2.48
C GLU A 145 -24.11 34.35 -3.09
N GLN A 146 -23.40 34.39 -4.22
CA GLN A 146 -22.93 33.19 -4.90
C GLN A 146 -21.76 32.59 -4.14
N VAL A 147 -20.76 33.39 -3.79
CA VAL A 147 -19.59 32.91 -3.03
C VAL A 147 -20.00 32.41 -1.63
N ARG A 148 -20.97 33.05 -0.97
CA ARG A 148 -21.47 32.63 0.35
C ARG A 148 -22.11 31.23 0.34
N LYS A 149 -22.66 30.79 -0.80
CA LYS A 149 -23.28 29.46 -0.92
C LYS A 149 -22.25 28.34 -1.09
N LEU A 150 -20.99 28.69 -1.38
CA LEU A 150 -19.90 27.75 -1.55
C LEU A 150 -19.37 27.27 -0.20
N ARG A 151 -18.79 26.07 -0.19
CA ARG A 151 -18.08 25.50 0.95
C ARG A 151 -16.72 26.15 1.12
N LEU A 152 -16.16 26.07 2.32
CA LEU A 152 -14.83 26.60 2.65
C LEU A 152 -13.74 26.23 1.62
N PRO A 153 -13.58 24.96 1.20
CA PRO A 153 -12.58 24.60 0.19
C PRO A 153 -12.81 25.29 -1.17
N GLU A 154 -14.06 25.44 -1.59
CA GLU A 154 -14.45 26.11 -2.83
C GLU A 154 -14.17 27.63 -2.73
N GLN A 155 -14.44 28.24 -1.57
CA GLN A 155 -14.10 29.63 -1.31
C GLN A 155 -12.58 29.86 -1.31
N TYR A 156 -11.79 28.96 -0.72
CA TYR A 156 -10.33 29.02 -0.80
C TYR A 156 -9.81 28.83 -2.23
N ALA A 157 -10.44 27.95 -3.01
CA ALA A 157 -10.08 27.78 -4.41
C ALA A 157 -10.27 29.09 -5.19
N ILE A 158 -11.39 29.79 -5.01
CA ILE A 158 -11.62 31.11 -5.62
C ILE A 158 -10.62 32.15 -5.09
N LYS A 159 -10.42 32.23 -3.76
CA LYS A 159 -9.46 33.17 -3.14
C LYS A 159 -8.06 33.07 -3.76
N ASN A 160 -7.65 31.84 -4.10
CA ASN A 160 -6.31 31.55 -4.63
C ASN A 160 -6.25 31.47 -6.17
N ASP A 161 -7.37 31.65 -6.87
CA ASP A 161 -7.42 31.62 -8.33
C ASP A 161 -7.62 33.05 -8.89
N PRO A 162 -6.57 33.69 -9.41
CA PRO A 162 -6.65 35.05 -9.93
C PRO A 162 -7.41 35.16 -11.25
N SER A 163 -7.78 34.03 -11.88
CA SER A 163 -8.52 34.03 -13.14
C SER A 163 -10.03 34.21 -12.96
N VAL A 164 -10.54 34.04 -11.74
CA VAL A 164 -11.96 34.17 -11.43
C VAL A 164 -12.29 35.61 -11.08
N GLU A 165 -13.16 36.25 -11.85
CA GLU A 165 -13.63 37.59 -11.52
C GLU A 165 -14.65 37.55 -10.38
N VAL A 166 -14.43 38.36 -9.35
CA VAL A 166 -15.24 38.39 -8.13
C VAL A 166 -15.66 39.83 -7.84
N ALA A 167 -16.91 40.03 -7.42
CA ALA A 167 -17.41 41.36 -7.07
C ALA A 167 -16.69 41.90 -5.81
N PRO A 168 -16.54 43.23 -5.65
CA PRO A 168 -15.73 43.79 -4.56
C PRO A 168 -16.17 43.40 -3.14
N ASP A 169 -17.48 43.22 -2.94
CA ASP A 169 -18.08 42.77 -1.69
C ASP A 169 -17.81 41.27 -1.41
N ALA A 170 -17.82 40.45 -2.45
CA ALA A 170 -17.42 39.05 -2.39
C ALA A 170 -15.91 38.90 -2.14
N GLN A 171 -15.08 39.74 -2.75
CA GLN A 171 -13.63 39.74 -2.53
C GLN A 171 -13.29 40.05 -1.06
N ALA A 172 -13.94 41.06 -0.47
CA ALA A 172 -13.74 41.39 0.94
C ALA A 172 -14.10 40.22 1.89
N MET A 173 -15.07 39.38 1.50
CA MET A 173 -15.41 38.17 2.25
C MET A 173 -14.32 37.09 2.11
N LEU A 174 -13.77 36.89 0.92
CA LEU A 174 -12.68 35.93 0.68
C LEU A 174 -11.39 36.35 1.40
N ASP A 175 -11.07 37.64 1.41
CA ASP A 175 -9.90 38.20 2.10
C ASP A 175 -10.00 38.03 3.63
N ALA A 176 -11.23 37.94 4.17
CA ALA A 176 -11.47 37.68 5.59
C ALA A 176 -11.31 36.20 5.99
N LEU A 177 -11.14 35.28 5.04
CA LEU A 177 -10.86 33.87 5.34
C LEU A 177 -9.44 33.73 5.91
N PRO A 178 -9.26 33.01 7.03
CA PRO A 178 -7.93 32.76 7.59
C PRO A 178 -7.08 32.02 6.58
N ASP A 179 -5.79 32.32 6.49
CA ASP A 179 -4.91 31.57 5.60
C ASP A 179 -4.81 30.11 6.10
N LEU A 180 -4.83 29.16 5.17
CA LEU A 180 -4.61 27.76 5.50
C LEU A 180 -3.15 27.63 5.95
N GLU A 181 -2.91 27.48 7.25
CA GLU A 181 -1.61 27.04 7.75
C GLU A 181 -1.29 25.70 7.06
N GLU A 182 -0.14 25.64 6.37
CA GLU A 182 0.36 24.42 5.73
C GLU A 182 0.62 23.36 6.83
N GLU A 183 -0.36 22.49 7.08
CA GLU A 183 -0.21 21.25 7.89
C GLU A 183 0.50 20.13 7.10
#